data_AF-A0A6M0S5F0-F1
#
_entry.id   AF-A0A6M0S5F0-F1
#
_cell.length_a   1.000
_cell.length_b   1.000
_cell.length_c   1.000
_cell.angle_alpha   90.00
_cell.angle_beta   90.00
_cell.angle_gamma   90.00
#
_symmetry.space_group_name_H-M   'P 1'
#
loop_
_entity.id
_entity.type
_entity.pdbx_description
1 polymer ?
#
loop_
_entity_poly.entity_id
_entity_poly.type
_entity_poly.pdbx_seq_one_letter_code
_entity_poly.pdbx_strand_id
1 'polypeptide(L)'
;MFTVGKVNDLTLWFEIETTEQGAQPNSDTSNFPANPNAELGIKIAEFKLNNLAGMQLHYAGTDNDREDSCNALFYYYDHQPLRDNHIIIPAQNSLNIFRVHWSARTQDVNYYDDNKPEARIDIEANFYYDNNRVKD
;
A
#
# COMPACT_ATOMS: atom_id res chain seq x y z
N MET A 1 31.14 0.77 -2.31
CA MET A 1 30.48 -0.31 -3.05
C MET A 1 29.89 -1.25 -2.01
N PHE A 2 28.58 -1.19 -1.79
CA PHE A 2 27.92 -2.09 -0.84
C PHE A 2 27.41 -3.30 -1.62
N THR A 3 27.80 -4.49 -1.19
CA THR A 3 27.28 -5.75 -1.73
C THR A 3 26.21 -6.24 -0.78
N VAL A 4 24.95 -6.14 -1.18
CA VAL A 4 23.83 -6.72 -0.43
C VAL A 4 23.97 -8.24 -0.50
N GLY A 5 24.19 -8.88 0.65
CA GLY A 5 24.32 -10.33 0.76
C GLY A 5 23.01 -11.04 0.44
N LYS A 6 23.11 -12.17 -0.27
CA LYS A 6 22.06 -13.18 -0.56
C LYS A 6 20.60 -12.67 -0.56
N VAL A 7 20.22 -12.04 -1.68
CA VAL A 7 18.94 -12.18 -2.42
C VAL A 7 17.86 -12.96 -1.66
N ASN A 8 17.12 -12.30 -0.75
CA ASN A 8 15.84 -12.72 -0.14
C ASN A 8 15.29 -11.73 0.93
N ASP A 9 16.06 -10.72 1.37
CA ASP A 9 15.66 -9.79 2.43
C ASP A 9 15.30 -8.37 1.93
N LEU A 10 14.94 -8.21 0.65
CA LEU A 10 14.48 -6.93 0.13
C LEU A 10 12.95 -6.86 0.18
N THR A 11 12.42 -5.86 0.89
CA THR A 11 11.00 -5.53 0.91
C THR A 11 10.79 -4.23 0.14
N LEU A 12 9.91 -4.26 -0.85
CA LEU A 12 9.35 -3.06 -1.45
C LEU A 12 8.17 -2.62 -0.57
N TRP A 13 8.32 -1.46 0.05
CA TRP A 13 7.33 -0.90 0.97
C TRP A 13 6.51 0.19 0.27
N PHE A 14 5.20 0.03 0.31
CA PHE A 14 4.22 1.02 -0.14
C PHE A 14 3.52 1.57 1.09
N GLU A 15 3.46 2.88 1.23
CA GLU A 15 2.78 3.55 2.33
C GLU A 15 2.10 4.79 1.77
N ILE A 16 0.81 4.93 2.05
CA ILE A 16 0.02 6.10 1.70
C ILE A 16 -0.66 6.62 2.95
N GLU A 17 -0.34 7.86 3.29
CA GLU A 17 -0.99 8.61 4.35
C GLU A 17 -1.87 9.71 3.75
N THR A 18 -3.13 9.78 4.18
CA THR A 18 -4.00 10.91 3.82
C THR A 18 -3.84 12.06 4.81
N THR A 19 -3.92 13.28 4.29
CA THR A 19 -4.10 14.47 5.14
C THR A 19 -5.56 14.60 5.54
N GLU A 20 -5.84 15.39 6.58
CA GLU A 20 -7.23 15.69 6.98
C GLU A 20 -8.06 16.27 5.81
N GLN A 21 -7.42 17.09 4.97
CA GLN A 21 -8.07 17.70 3.79
C GLN A 21 -8.30 16.67 2.67
N GLY A 22 -7.44 15.65 2.56
CA GLY A 22 -7.51 14.61 1.55
C GLY A 22 -8.48 13.48 1.86
N ALA A 23 -8.82 13.26 3.14
CA ALA A 23 -9.64 12.13 3.58
C ALA A 23 -11.10 12.14 3.06
N GLN A 24 -11.63 13.31 2.67
CA GLN A 24 -12.93 13.52 1.98
C GLN A 24 -13.96 12.39 2.20
N PRO A 25 -14.49 12.25 3.43
CA PRO A 25 -15.34 11.11 3.80
C PRO A 25 -16.67 11.11 3.05
N ASN A 26 -17.27 9.92 2.90
CA ASN A 26 -18.62 9.77 2.40
C ASN A 26 -19.65 10.32 3.41
N SER A 27 -20.89 10.53 2.96
CA SER A 27 -21.94 11.08 3.82
C SER A 27 -22.22 10.19 5.04
N ASP A 28 -22.11 8.88 4.91
CA ASP A 28 -22.35 7.91 5.99
C ASP A 28 -21.19 7.82 6.99
N THR A 29 -19.99 8.30 6.63
CA THR A 29 -18.84 8.43 7.54
C THR A 29 -18.55 9.86 7.95
N SER A 30 -19.38 10.83 7.58
CA SER A 30 -19.13 12.25 7.83
C SER A 30 -19.04 12.64 9.32
N ASN A 31 -19.73 11.92 10.20
CA ASN A 31 -19.65 12.11 11.66
C ASN A 31 -18.48 11.34 12.30
N PHE A 32 -17.75 10.61 11.47
CA PHE A 32 -16.64 9.77 11.84
C PHE A 32 -15.41 10.21 11.01
N PRO A 33 -14.82 11.38 11.33
CA PRO A 33 -13.60 11.83 10.68
C PRO A 33 -12.42 10.93 11.08
N ALA A 34 -11.69 10.46 10.06
CA ALA A 34 -10.44 9.73 10.19
C ALA A 34 -9.57 10.02 8.96
N ASN A 35 -8.27 9.79 9.09
CA ASN A 35 -7.30 9.91 8.00
C ASN A 35 -6.90 8.49 7.58
N PRO A 36 -7.49 7.95 6.50
CA PRO A 36 -7.09 6.66 5.97
C PRO A 36 -5.57 6.56 5.76
N ASN A 37 -4.98 5.45 6.17
CA ASN A 37 -3.62 5.04 5.81
C ASN A 37 -3.68 3.60 5.26
N ALA A 38 -2.86 3.31 4.25
CA ALA A 38 -2.61 1.96 3.78
C ALA A 38 -1.11 1.69 3.70
N GLU A 39 -0.67 0.54 4.22
CA GLU A 39 0.70 0.05 4.13
C GLU A 39 0.77 -1.36 3.54
N LEU A 40 1.81 -1.61 2.73
CA LEU A 40 2.08 -2.91 2.12
C LEU A 40 3.58 -3.14 1.94
N GLY A 41 4.10 -4.21 2.55
CA GLY A 41 5.43 -4.74 2.33
C GLY A 41 5.41 -5.99 1.44
N ILE A 42 6.02 -5.92 0.25
CA ILE A 42 6.17 -7.08 -0.65
C ILE A 42 7.64 -7.47 -0.76
N LYS A 43 7.94 -8.73 -0.46
CA LYS A 43 9.30 -9.27 -0.66
C LYS A 43 9.62 -9.39 -2.15
N ILE A 44 10.77 -8.87 -2.54
CA ILE A 44 11.31 -8.96 -3.89
C ILE A 44 12.69 -9.63 -3.85
N ALA A 45 13.01 -10.39 -4.89
CA ALA A 45 14.33 -11.03 -4.98
C ALA A 45 15.43 -9.99 -5.21
N GLU A 46 15.16 -8.99 -6.05
CA GLU A 46 16.13 -8.00 -6.47
C GLU A 46 15.45 -6.66 -6.75
N PHE A 47 16.08 -5.56 -6.33
CA PHE A 47 15.64 -4.21 -6.68
C PHE A 47 16.44 -3.69 -7.89
N LYS A 48 15.74 -3.38 -8.98
CA LYS A 48 16.29 -2.73 -10.17
C LYS A 48 15.41 -1.55 -10.55
N LEU A 49 15.88 -0.33 -10.28
CA LEU A 49 15.13 0.91 -10.51
C LEU A 49 14.53 0.99 -11.93
N ASN A 50 15.35 0.68 -12.94
CA ASN A 50 14.93 0.73 -14.36
C ASN A 50 13.95 -0.39 -14.76
N ASN A 51 13.69 -1.35 -13.87
CA ASN A 51 12.78 -2.48 -14.11
C ASN A 51 11.50 -2.37 -13.26
N LEU A 52 11.29 -1.25 -12.55
CA LEU A 52 10.04 -1.05 -11.81
C LEU A 52 8.87 -0.82 -12.76
N ALA A 53 9.07 -0.05 -13.83
CA ALA A 53 8.03 0.12 -14.85
C ALA A 53 7.69 -1.22 -15.54
N GLY A 54 6.40 -1.52 -15.64
CA GLY A 54 5.85 -2.78 -16.11
C GLY A 54 5.71 -3.86 -15.03
N MET A 55 6.20 -3.62 -13.81
CA MET A 55 6.10 -4.59 -12.72
C MET A 55 4.65 -4.75 -12.25
N GLN A 56 4.26 -6.00 -11.99
CA GLN A 56 3.02 -6.38 -11.34
C GLN A 56 3.36 -7.25 -10.14
N LEU A 57 2.82 -6.92 -8.98
CA LEU A 57 3.03 -7.65 -7.74
C LEU A 57 1.68 -8.04 -7.16
N HIS A 58 1.61 -9.25 -6.60
CA HIS A 58 0.44 -9.75 -5.91
C HIS A 58 0.81 -10.20 -4.51
N TYR A 59 0.03 -9.78 -3.52
CA TYR A 59 0.17 -10.20 -2.13
C TYR A 59 -1.21 -10.54 -1.56
N ALA A 60 -1.41 -11.81 -1.23
CA ALA A 60 -2.71 -12.32 -0.80
C ALA A 60 -3.22 -11.65 0.48
N GLY A 61 -2.32 -11.22 1.36
CA GLY A 61 -2.68 -10.79 2.71
C GLY A 61 -3.05 -11.95 3.62
N THR A 62 -3.67 -11.63 4.75
CA THR A 62 -4.22 -12.61 5.69
C THR A 62 -5.63 -12.24 6.11
N ASP A 63 -6.31 -13.20 6.73
CA ASP A 63 -7.70 -13.01 7.16
C ASP A 63 -7.83 -12.18 8.44
N ASN A 64 -6.76 -12.08 9.23
CA ASN A 64 -6.75 -11.33 10.47
C ASN A 64 -5.40 -10.63 10.69
N ASP A 65 -5.44 -9.55 11.46
CA ASP A 65 -4.29 -8.75 11.81
C ASP A 65 -3.29 -9.45 12.74
N ARG A 66 -3.56 -10.66 13.28
CA ARG A 66 -2.64 -11.36 14.19
C ARG A 66 -1.59 -12.19 13.46
N GLU A 67 -1.87 -12.57 12.22
CA GLU A 67 -1.03 -13.48 11.42
C GLU A 67 -0.04 -12.74 10.50
N ASP A 68 -0.29 -11.45 10.22
CA ASP A 68 0.50 -10.64 9.29
C ASP A 68 0.52 -9.15 9.67
N SER A 69 0.51 -8.89 10.97
CA SER A 69 0.13 -7.64 11.65
C SER A 69 0.85 -6.35 11.23
N CYS A 70 1.79 -6.40 10.30
CA CYS A 70 2.59 -5.25 9.90
C CYS A 70 2.96 -5.25 8.40
N ASN A 71 2.42 -6.14 7.56
CA ASN A 71 2.82 -6.18 6.15
C ASN A 71 1.74 -5.72 5.18
N ALA A 72 0.47 -5.71 5.55
CA ALA A 72 -0.62 -5.35 4.66
C ALA A 72 -1.82 -4.85 5.47
N LEU A 73 -1.82 -3.57 5.82
CA LEU A 73 -2.84 -2.99 6.69
C LEU A 73 -3.50 -1.77 6.07
N PHE A 74 -4.79 -1.64 6.36
CA PHE A 74 -5.53 -0.40 6.20
C PHE A 74 -5.94 0.11 7.57
N TYR A 75 -5.70 1.39 7.80
CA TYR A 75 -6.09 2.09 9.02
C TYR A 75 -7.12 3.15 8.67
N TYR A 76 -8.25 3.12 9.37
CA TYR A 76 -9.23 4.20 9.37
C TYR A 76 -9.64 4.53 10.81
N TYR A 77 -10.37 3.63 11.45
CA TYR A 77 -10.66 3.67 12.89
C TYR A 77 -9.89 2.62 13.69
N ASP A 78 -9.71 1.46 13.07
CA ASP A 78 -8.95 0.34 13.59
C ASP A 78 -8.10 -0.22 12.45
N HIS A 79 -7.13 -1.05 12.79
CA HIS A 79 -6.35 -1.79 11.83
C HIS A 79 -7.23 -2.88 11.22
N GLN A 80 -7.27 -2.91 9.89
CA GLN A 80 -7.91 -3.97 9.14
C GLN A 80 -6.89 -4.60 8.19
N PRO A 81 -6.85 -5.94 8.10
CA PRO A 81 -5.98 -6.58 7.13
C PRO A 81 -6.40 -6.22 5.70
N LEU A 82 -5.40 -6.02 4.84
CA LEU A 82 -5.61 -5.90 3.41
C LEU A 82 -5.42 -7.24 2.73
N ARG A 83 -6.43 -7.65 1.95
CA ARG A 83 -6.46 -8.89 1.17
C ARG A 83 -6.39 -8.61 -0.32
N ASP A 84 -5.87 -9.58 -1.08
CA ASP A 84 -5.73 -9.54 -2.53
C ASP A 84 -5.11 -8.24 -3.05
N ASN A 85 -3.99 -7.85 -2.45
CA ASN A 85 -3.27 -6.67 -2.86
C ASN A 85 -2.67 -6.91 -4.25
N HIS A 86 -2.98 -6.02 -5.17
CA HIS A 86 -2.44 -6.01 -6.52
C HIS A 86 -1.81 -4.64 -6.81
N ILE A 87 -0.51 -4.65 -7.05
CA ILE A 87 0.28 -3.47 -7.41
C ILE A 87 0.64 -3.56 -8.88
N ILE A 88 0.38 -2.49 -9.62
CA ILE A 88 0.82 -2.31 -11.01
C ILE A 88 1.63 -1.02 -11.07
N ILE A 89 2.83 -1.09 -11.64
CA ILE A 89 3.65 0.08 -11.94
C ILE A 89 3.65 0.28 -13.46
N PRO A 90 2.60 0.84 -14.07
CA PRO A 90 2.42 0.77 -15.52
C PRO A 90 3.50 1.49 -16.32
N ALA A 91 4.06 2.59 -15.81
CA ALA A 91 5.01 3.41 -16.54
C ALA A 91 5.93 4.22 -15.62
N GLN A 92 7.07 4.61 -16.17
CA GLN A 92 8.00 5.61 -15.64
C GLN A 92 8.14 6.72 -16.69
N ASN A 93 8.05 7.98 -16.27
CA ASN A 93 8.26 9.11 -17.18
C ASN A 93 9.73 9.53 -17.27
N SER A 94 10.03 10.51 -18.13
CA SER A 94 11.39 11.05 -18.33
C SER A 94 12.01 11.73 -17.10
N LEU A 95 11.22 11.99 -16.06
CA LEU A 95 11.65 12.58 -14.78
C LEU A 95 11.83 11.51 -13.68
N ASN A 96 11.83 10.22 -14.02
CA ASN A 96 11.88 9.10 -13.06
C ASN A 96 10.73 9.10 -12.04
N ILE A 97 9.55 9.55 -12.48
CA ILE A 97 8.32 9.41 -11.73
C ILE A 97 7.62 8.14 -12.18
N PHE A 98 7.37 7.26 -11.23
CA PHE A 98 6.65 6.00 -11.40
C PHE A 98 5.19 6.20 -11.05
N ARG A 99 4.29 5.89 -11.99
CA ARG A 99 2.88 5.76 -11.65
C ARG A 99 2.68 4.39 -11.01
N VAL A 100 1.98 4.35 -9.88
CA VAL A 100 1.62 3.14 -9.17
C VAL A 100 0.10 3.11 -9.04
N HIS A 101 -0.47 1.95 -9.34
CA HIS A 101 -1.85 1.61 -9.03
C HIS A 101 -1.83 0.45 -8.04
N TRP A 102 -2.50 0.64 -6.92
CA TRP A 102 -2.66 -0.38 -5.88
C TRP A 102 -4.14 -0.60 -5.64
N SER A 103 -4.59 -1.84 -5.82
CA SER A 103 -5.93 -2.27 -5.42
C SER A 103 -5.88 -3.34 -4.34
N ALA A 104 -6.83 -3.33 -3.42
CA ALA A 104 -6.95 -4.32 -2.34
C ALA A 104 -8.41 -4.42 -1.84
N ARG A 105 -8.66 -5.40 -0.97
CA ARG A 105 -9.93 -5.62 -0.28
C ARG A 105 -9.72 -5.56 1.24
N THR A 106 -10.71 -5.06 1.96
CA THR A 106 -10.69 -5.06 3.43
C THR A 106 -12.10 -5.12 3.99
N GLN A 107 -12.25 -5.37 5.29
CA GLN A 107 -13.55 -5.38 5.96
C GLN A 107 -14.12 -3.95 5.99
N ASP A 108 -15.45 -3.81 5.83
CA ASP A 108 -16.12 -2.52 6.02
C ASP A 108 -16.08 -2.14 7.52
N VAL A 109 -15.46 -1.00 7.81
CA VAL A 109 -15.21 -0.51 9.18
C VAL A 109 -16.43 0.08 9.87
N ASN A 110 -17.51 0.37 9.13
CA ASN A 110 -18.70 1.00 9.71
C ASN A 110 -19.73 -0.02 10.21
N TYR A 111 -19.66 -1.26 9.73
CA TYR A 111 -20.63 -2.31 10.06
C TYR A 111 -19.93 -3.68 10.08
N TYR A 112 -19.45 -4.09 11.26
CA TYR A 112 -18.89 -5.42 11.54
C TYR A 112 -19.98 -6.51 11.67
N ASP A 113 -21.04 -6.42 10.87
CA ASP A 113 -22.20 -7.32 10.91
C ASP A 113 -22.33 -8.20 9.66
N ASP A 114 -21.31 -8.17 8.79
CA ASP A 114 -21.22 -8.87 7.50
C ASP A 114 -22.39 -8.58 6.53
N ASN A 115 -23.22 -7.57 6.81
CA ASN A 115 -24.36 -7.21 5.96
C ASN A 115 -23.96 -6.34 4.76
N LYS A 116 -22.68 -5.94 4.69
CA LYS A 116 -22.11 -5.18 3.58
C LYS A 116 -21.03 -6.00 2.87
N PRO A 117 -20.88 -5.84 1.54
CA PRO A 117 -19.74 -6.40 0.84
C PRO A 117 -18.44 -5.81 1.38
N GLU A 118 -17.33 -6.52 1.20
CA GLU A 118 -16.00 -6.01 1.51
C GLU A 118 -15.74 -4.64 0.87
N ALA A 119 -15.08 -3.77 1.62
CA ALA A 119 -14.59 -2.51 1.11
C ALA A 119 -13.47 -2.78 0.09
N ARG A 120 -13.45 -1.96 -0.96
CA ARG A 120 -12.39 -1.96 -1.97
C ARG A 120 -11.53 -0.74 -1.77
N ILE A 121 -10.22 -0.96 -1.80
CA ILE A 121 -9.23 0.09 -1.80
C ILE A 121 -8.67 0.21 -3.21
N ASP A 122 -8.59 1.44 -3.70
CA ASP A 122 -7.97 1.79 -4.97
C ASP A 122 -7.12 3.04 -4.77
N ILE A 123 -5.83 2.92 -5.00
CA ILE A 123 -4.86 3.98 -4.77
C ILE A 123 -4.06 4.19 -6.05
N GLU A 124 -4.14 5.41 -6.58
CA GLU A 124 -3.29 5.87 -7.66
C GLU A 124 -2.33 6.94 -7.14
N ALA A 125 -1.03 6.72 -7.31
CA ALA A 125 -0.01 7.63 -6.82
C ALA A 125 1.19 7.71 -7.76
N ASN A 126 1.89 8.84 -7.68
CA ASN A 126 3.13 9.10 -8.40
C ASN A 126 4.29 9.09 -7.41
N PHE A 127 5.23 8.17 -7.59
CA PHE A 127 6.41 8.04 -6.76
C PHE A 127 7.64 8.57 -7.49
N TYR A 128 8.43 9.41 -6.83
CA TYR A 128 9.73 9.84 -7.31
C TYR A 128 10.83 9.10 -6.58
N TYR A 129 11.89 8.77 -7.30
CA TYR A 129 13.07 8.16 -6.67
C TYR A 129 13.96 9.25 -6.06
N ASP A 130 14.13 9.24 -4.74
CA ASP A 130 15.03 10.15 -4.02
C ASP A 130 16.21 9.39 -3.39
N ASN A 131 17.41 9.64 -3.92
CA ASN A 131 18.66 9.07 -3.43
C ASN A 131 19.25 9.80 -2.22
N ASN A 132 18.67 10.93 -1.78
CA ASN A 132 19.31 11.82 -0.81
C ASN A 132 18.94 11.52 0.65
N ARG A 133 18.16 10.48 0.93
CA ARG A 133 17.72 10.12 2.31
C ARG A 133 18.68 9.24 3.11
N VAL A 134 19.87 8.91 2.61
CA VAL A 134 20.93 8.35 3.48
C VAL A 134 21.67 9.51 4.17
N LYS A 135 21.08 10.03 5.24
CA LYS A 135 21.85 10.69 6.30
C LYS A 135 21.80 9.76 7.50
N ASP A 136 22.98 9.25 7.84
CA ASP A 136 23.26 8.43 9.04
C ASP A 136 22.67 9.06 10.31
#